data_AF-A0A0R3S3I7-F1
#
_entry.id   AF-A0A0R3S3I7-F1
#
_cell.length_a   1.000
_cell.length_b   1.000
_cell.length_c   1.000
_cell.angle_alpha   90.00
_cell.angle_beta   90.00
_cell.angle_gamma   90.00
#
_symmetry.space_group_name_H-M   'P 1'
#
loop_
_entity.id
_entity.type
_entity.pdbx_description
1 polymer ?
#
loop_
_entity_poly.entity_id
_entity_poly.type
_entity_poly.pdbx_seq_one_letter_code
_entity_poly.pdbx_strand_id
1 'polypeptide(L)'
;MKLCLFIVIEEKYSFICGLPLKNRRLCVIFASLQFFVALTSLLQHAYSIREHNTIFACHSNITTKSSPSEMFLAYDIIIFDYGLMHRVLGTNECIANYLDGGFMRSFWCLSHTGSLFLLIIALFFLNKPIWLLWPALLMQSSYALGLAVLTMATAPKMLDALSGKVDTEFGTAFTVYLIGFISNWLFTFILWHHYWYIEEKLKVISSKHILTGYNWKN
;
A
#
# COMPACT_ATOMS: atom_id res chain seq x y z
N MET A 1 11.56 8.59 14.42
CA MET A 1 12.22 7.26 14.40
C MET A 1 13.30 7.27 13.31
N LYS A 2 14.51 6.76 13.59
CA LYS A 2 15.54 6.56 12.55
C LYS A 2 15.34 5.17 11.93
N LEU A 3 14.82 5.11 10.71
CA LEU A 3 14.49 3.85 10.03
C LEU A 3 15.68 3.27 9.26
N CYS A 4 16.54 4.13 8.70
CA CYS A 4 17.77 3.78 7.98
C CYS A 4 18.81 4.91 8.12
N LEU A 5 20.07 4.66 7.74
CA LEU A 5 21.18 5.62 7.83
C LEU A 5 20.88 6.97 7.13
N PHE A 6 19.97 6.97 6.15
CA PHE A 6 19.62 8.12 5.30
C PHE A 6 18.18 8.63 5.44
N ILE A 7 17.34 7.96 6.25
CA ILE A 7 15.92 8.33 6.43
C ILE A 7 15.62 8.53 7.92
N VAL A 8 15.35 9.78 8.28
CA VAL A 8 14.89 10.16 9.61
C VAL A 8 13.47 10.69 9.50
N ILE A 9 12.52 9.99 10.10
CA ILE A 9 11.13 10.43 10.13
C ILE A 9 10.87 11.10 11.47
N GLU A 10 10.67 12.41 11.44
CA GLU A 10 10.15 13.19 12.55
C GLU A 10 8.66 13.48 12.32
N GLU A 11 7.98 14.03 13.32
CA GLU A 11 6.52 14.19 13.29
C GLU A 11 6.04 15.15 12.19
N LYS A 12 6.75 16.28 12.01
CA LYS A 12 6.39 17.31 11.04
C LYS A 12 7.10 17.13 9.69
N TYR A 13 8.33 16.64 9.71
CA TYR A 13 9.20 16.50 8.56
C TYR A 13 9.83 15.11 8.51
N SER A 14 9.99 14.60 7.30
CA SER A 14 10.84 13.44 7.02
C SER A 14 12.07 13.94 6.29
N PHE A 15 13.24 13.57 6.79
CA PHE A 15 14.52 13.85 6.17
C PHE A 15 14.92 12.67 5.30
N ILE A 16 14.99 12.89 3.99
CA ILE A 16 15.49 11.91 3.01
C ILE A 16 16.82 12.43 2.50
N CYS A 17 17.92 11.72 2.77
CA CYS A 17 19.27 12.14 2.39
C CYS A 17 19.63 13.58 2.84
N GLY A 18 19.14 13.99 4.01
CA GLY A 18 19.36 15.33 4.57
C GLY A 18 18.38 16.42 4.09
N LEU A 19 17.49 16.13 3.13
CA LEU A 19 16.48 17.08 2.65
C LEU A 19 15.20 17.02 3.49
N PRO A 20 14.77 18.13 4.13
CA PRO A 20 13.54 18.16 4.93
C PRO A 20 12.30 18.23 4.04
N LEU A 21 11.49 17.17 4.07
CA LEU A 21 10.22 17.10 3.34
C LEU A 21 9.04 17.09 4.31
N LYS A 22 8.04 17.94 4.07
CA LYS A 22 6.83 17.99 4.91
C LYS A 22 6.04 16.68 4.79
N ASN A 23 5.72 16.03 5.90
CA ASN A 23 4.99 14.76 5.91
C ASN A 23 3.65 14.85 5.18
N ARG A 24 2.94 15.97 5.28
CA ARG A 24 1.70 16.20 4.51
C ARG A 24 1.90 16.04 2.99
N ARG A 25 2.98 16.57 2.43
CA ARG A 25 3.25 16.48 0.98
C ARG A 25 3.62 15.05 0.58
N LEU A 26 4.42 14.38 1.40
CA LEU A 26 4.77 12.98 1.21
C LEU A 26 3.53 12.09 1.27
N CYS A 27 2.65 12.29 2.26
CA CYS A 27 1.37 11.59 2.35
C CYS A 27 0.53 11.78 1.08
N VAL A 28 0.45 12.99 0.52
CA VAL A 28 -0.30 13.23 -0.73
C VAL A 28 0.32 12.45 -1.88
N ILE A 29 1.64 12.47 -2.04
CA ILE A 29 2.35 11.77 -3.12
C ILE A 29 2.12 10.25 -2.99
N PHE A 30 2.44 9.67 -1.84
CA PHE A 30 2.29 8.24 -1.62
C PHE A 30 0.83 7.79 -1.68
N ALA A 31 -0.12 8.55 -1.10
CA ALA A 31 -1.54 8.24 -1.21
C ALA A 31 -2.02 8.28 -2.66
N SER A 32 -1.53 9.22 -3.48
CA SER A 32 -1.89 9.29 -4.90
C SER A 32 -1.34 8.11 -5.68
N LEU A 33 -0.05 7.77 -5.49
CA LEU A 33 0.56 6.61 -6.14
C LEU A 33 -0.15 5.30 -5.75
N GLN A 34 -0.40 5.11 -4.45
CA GLN A 34 -1.08 3.93 -3.95
C GLN A 34 -2.54 3.88 -4.39
N PHE A 35 -3.20 5.02 -4.55
CA PHE A 35 -4.55 5.11 -5.09
C PHE A 35 -4.60 4.62 -6.53
N PHE A 36 -3.63 4.98 -7.37
CA PHE A 36 -3.56 4.46 -8.74
C PHE A 36 -3.31 2.96 -8.78
N VAL A 37 -2.44 2.42 -7.91
CA VAL A 37 -2.21 0.97 -7.80
C VAL A 37 -3.50 0.25 -7.41
N ALA A 38 -4.18 0.72 -6.36
CA ALA A 38 -5.42 0.14 -5.87
C ALA A 38 -6.57 0.24 -6.90
N LEU A 39 -6.69 1.39 -7.57
CA LEU A 39 -7.69 1.60 -8.62
C LEU A 39 -7.42 0.69 -9.82
N THR A 40 -6.17 0.54 -10.24
CA THR A 40 -5.80 -0.35 -11.35
C THR A 40 -6.14 -1.79 -11.01
N SER A 41 -5.87 -2.24 -9.78
CA SER A 41 -6.29 -3.58 -9.35
C SER A 41 -7.81 -3.74 -9.26
N LEU A 42 -8.53 -2.72 -8.79
CA LEU A 42 -9.99 -2.75 -8.80
C LEU A 42 -10.54 -2.89 -10.23
N LEU A 43 -9.90 -2.23 -11.20
CA LEU A 43 -10.21 -2.39 -12.62
C LEU A 43 -9.88 -3.80 -13.15
N GLN A 44 -8.85 -4.49 -12.64
CA GLN A 44 -8.60 -5.91 -12.97
C GLN A 44 -9.80 -6.78 -12.58
N HIS A 45 -10.33 -6.61 -11.37
CA HIS A 45 -11.51 -7.34 -10.93
C HIS A 45 -12.75 -6.98 -11.75
N ALA A 46 -12.98 -5.70 -12.03
CA ALA A 46 -14.11 -5.27 -12.86
C ALA A 46 -14.03 -5.84 -14.29
N TYR A 47 -12.84 -5.85 -14.89
CA TYR A 47 -12.60 -6.44 -16.20
C TYR A 47 -12.81 -7.96 -16.20
N SER A 48 -12.26 -8.66 -15.19
CA SER A 48 -12.44 -10.09 -15.00
C SER A 48 -13.92 -10.49 -14.92
N ILE A 49 -14.71 -9.76 -14.13
CA ILE A 49 -16.15 -10.02 -13.97
C ILE A 49 -16.87 -9.84 -15.31
N ARG A 50 -16.52 -8.78 -16.05
CA ARG A 50 -17.17 -8.45 -17.32
C ARG A 50 -16.91 -9.47 -18.42
N GLU A 51 -15.66 -9.89 -18.58
CA GLU A 51 -15.25 -10.74 -19.71
C GLU A 51 -15.29 -12.23 -19.40
N HIS A 52 -14.96 -12.62 -18.16
CA HIS A 52 -14.80 -14.02 -17.77
C HIS A 52 -15.87 -14.53 -16.80
N ASN A 53 -16.80 -13.67 -16.35
CA ASN A 53 -17.82 -13.97 -15.33
C ASN A 53 -17.24 -14.52 -14.01
N THR A 54 -15.97 -14.25 -13.73
CA THR A 54 -15.28 -14.63 -12.49
C THR A 54 -14.66 -13.40 -11.84
N ILE A 55 -14.50 -13.44 -10.52
CA ILE A 55 -14.05 -12.27 -9.73
C ILE A 55 -12.58 -11.93 -10.03
N PHE A 56 -11.73 -12.94 -10.27
CA PHE A 56 -10.33 -12.72 -10.62
C PHE A 56 -9.75 -13.86 -11.47
N ALA A 57 -9.92 -13.78 -12.79
CA ALA A 57 -9.38 -14.71 -13.77
C ALA A 57 -7.87 -14.48 -14.00
N CYS A 58 -7.05 -14.79 -13.01
CA CYS A 58 -5.59 -14.71 -13.16
C CYS A 58 -4.99 -16.06 -13.55
N HIS A 59 -4.35 -16.09 -14.72
CA HIS A 59 -3.53 -17.21 -15.17
C HIS A 59 -2.09 -16.76 -15.41
N SER A 60 -1.16 -17.37 -14.67
CA SER A 60 0.26 -16.98 -14.67
C SER A 60 1.05 -17.55 -15.85
N ASN A 61 0.42 -18.40 -16.68
CA ASN A 61 1.03 -19.03 -17.85
C ASN A 61 0.96 -18.08 -19.06
N ILE A 62 1.75 -17.01 -19.01
CA ILE A 62 1.80 -15.99 -20.05
C ILE A 62 2.96 -16.27 -20.99
N THR A 63 2.74 -16.13 -22.29
CA THR A 63 3.80 -16.20 -23.30
C THR A 63 4.01 -14.83 -23.95
N THR A 64 5.13 -14.62 -24.64
CA THR A 64 5.43 -13.37 -25.36
C THR A 64 4.43 -13.04 -26.49
N LYS A 65 3.49 -13.95 -26.79
CA LYS A 65 2.42 -13.79 -27.79
C LYS A 65 1.06 -13.46 -27.17
N SER A 66 0.94 -13.44 -25.84
CA SER A 66 -0.32 -13.18 -25.16
C SER A 66 -0.80 -11.75 -25.39
N SER A 67 -2.12 -11.58 -25.42
CA SER A 67 -2.74 -10.27 -25.58
C SER A 67 -2.46 -9.35 -24.38
N PRO A 68 -2.46 -8.02 -24.54
CA PRO A 68 -2.25 -7.10 -23.42
C PRO A 68 -3.26 -7.28 -22.27
N SER A 69 -4.49 -7.70 -22.58
CA SER A 69 -5.53 -8.01 -21.59
C SER A 69 -5.23 -9.26 -20.77
N GLU A 70 -4.67 -10.30 -21.40
CA GLU A 70 -4.25 -11.51 -20.68
C GLU A 70 -3.05 -11.21 -19.79
N MET A 71 -2.08 -10.43 -20.30
CA MET A 71 -0.96 -9.96 -19.49
C MET A 71 -1.43 -9.13 -18.29
N PHE A 72 -2.43 -8.27 -18.50
CA PHE A 72 -3.01 -7.45 -17.44
C PHE A 72 -3.65 -8.28 -16.34
N LEU A 73 -4.34 -9.38 -16.66
CA LEU A 73 -4.97 -10.26 -15.67
C LEU A 73 -3.99 -11.24 -15.01
N ALA A 74 -2.86 -11.53 -15.65
CA ALA A 74 -1.88 -12.49 -15.16
C ALA A 74 -0.97 -11.94 -14.05
N TYR A 75 -1.03 -10.65 -13.74
CA TYR A 75 -0.26 -10.02 -12.68
C TYR A 75 -1.19 -9.59 -11.53
N ASP A 76 -0.77 -9.79 -10.28
CA ASP A 76 -1.47 -9.23 -9.12
C ASP A 76 -0.81 -7.89 -8.75
N ILE A 77 -1.35 -6.81 -9.34
CA ILE A 77 -0.77 -5.46 -9.30
C ILE A 77 -0.71 -4.93 -7.86
N ILE A 78 -1.71 -5.24 -7.05
CA ILE A 78 -1.85 -4.73 -5.69
C ILE A 78 -0.97 -5.50 -4.69
N ILE A 79 -0.31 -6.61 -5.03
CA ILE A 79 0.82 -7.15 -4.22
C ILE A 79 2.16 -7.00 -4.95
N PHE A 80 2.17 -6.34 -6.11
CA PHE A 80 3.36 -6.24 -6.96
C PHE A 80 3.89 -7.62 -7.38
N ASP A 81 2.99 -8.58 -7.57
CA ASP A 81 3.34 -9.92 -8.04
C ASP A 81 3.21 -10.00 -9.56
N TYR A 82 4.34 -9.80 -10.23
CA TYR A 82 4.46 -9.88 -11.69
C TYR A 82 4.99 -11.27 -12.11
N GLY A 83 4.41 -12.32 -11.54
CA GLY A 83 4.81 -13.71 -11.80
C GLY A 83 5.92 -14.24 -10.88
N LEU A 84 6.17 -13.56 -9.76
CA LEU A 84 7.10 -14.03 -8.72
C LEU A 84 6.53 -15.28 -8.06
N MET A 85 5.26 -15.24 -7.64
CA MET A 85 4.67 -16.33 -6.87
C MET A 85 4.45 -17.58 -7.72
N HIS A 86 4.15 -17.42 -9.01
CA HIS A 86 4.14 -18.53 -9.97
C HIS A 86 5.45 -19.32 -9.97
N ARG A 87 6.60 -18.61 -9.96
CA ARG A 87 7.92 -19.24 -9.97
C ARG A 87 8.32 -19.84 -8.62
N VAL A 88 7.96 -19.17 -7.54
CA VAL A 88 8.33 -19.59 -6.17
C VAL A 88 7.47 -20.76 -5.70
N LEU A 89 6.17 -20.76 -6.00
CA LEU A 89 5.19 -21.74 -5.52
C LEU A 89 4.81 -22.78 -6.59
N GLY A 90 5.11 -22.53 -7.87
CA GLY A 90 4.76 -23.43 -8.97
C GLY A 90 3.27 -23.44 -9.33
N THR A 91 2.51 -22.41 -8.96
CA THR A 91 1.05 -22.36 -9.16
C THR A 91 0.70 -21.73 -10.51
N ASN A 92 -0.19 -22.35 -11.30
CA ASN A 92 -0.60 -21.82 -12.62
C ASN A 92 -1.51 -20.58 -12.55
N GLU A 93 -1.93 -20.20 -11.35
CA GLU A 93 -2.83 -19.08 -11.07
C GLU A 93 -2.21 -18.17 -10.00
N CYS A 94 -2.71 -16.94 -9.91
CA CYS A 94 -2.35 -16.03 -8.82
C CYS A 94 -2.77 -16.61 -7.45
N ILE A 95 -2.01 -16.28 -6.40
CA ILE A 95 -2.32 -16.69 -5.02
C ILE A 95 -3.76 -16.28 -4.62
N ALA A 96 -4.20 -15.09 -5.02
CA ALA A 96 -5.54 -14.61 -4.73
C ALA A 96 -6.62 -15.52 -5.33
N ASN A 97 -6.42 -16.00 -6.57
CA ASN A 97 -7.38 -16.93 -7.17
C ASN A 97 -7.37 -18.29 -6.47
N TYR A 98 -6.18 -18.76 -6.09
CA TYR A 98 -6.00 -20.04 -5.41
C TYR A 98 -6.64 -20.10 -4.00
N LEU A 99 -6.60 -19.00 -3.23
CA LEU A 99 -7.12 -18.98 -1.86
C LEU A 99 -8.64 -18.87 -1.80
N ASP A 100 -9.24 -17.98 -2.59
CA ASP A 100 -10.65 -17.63 -2.45
C ASP A 100 -11.30 -17.13 -3.77
N GLY A 101 -10.68 -17.43 -4.91
CA GLY A 101 -11.15 -16.93 -6.21
C GLY A 101 -11.01 -15.41 -6.38
N GLY A 102 -10.26 -14.75 -5.50
CA GLY A 102 -10.04 -13.30 -5.50
C GLY A 102 -11.13 -12.47 -4.84
N PHE A 103 -12.08 -13.08 -4.10
CA PHE A 103 -13.19 -12.35 -3.48
C PHE A 103 -12.73 -11.35 -2.40
N MET A 104 -11.95 -11.81 -1.42
CA MET A 104 -11.36 -10.98 -0.38
C MET A 104 -10.45 -9.93 -0.99
N ARG A 105 -9.73 -10.28 -2.08
CA ARG A 105 -8.88 -9.34 -2.81
C ARG A 105 -9.68 -8.21 -3.44
N SER A 106 -10.81 -8.52 -4.07
CA SER A 106 -11.71 -7.53 -4.67
C SER A 106 -12.31 -6.60 -3.62
N PHE A 107 -12.84 -7.17 -2.52
CA PHE A 107 -13.40 -6.37 -1.42
C PHE A 107 -12.35 -5.48 -0.75
N TRP A 108 -11.12 -5.99 -0.61
CA TRP A 108 -9.98 -5.21 -0.14
C TRP A 108 -9.67 -4.04 -1.07
N CYS A 109 -9.58 -4.27 -2.38
CA CYS A 109 -9.28 -3.23 -3.35
C CYS A 109 -10.35 -2.14 -3.37
N LEU A 110 -11.62 -2.52 -3.24
CA LEU A 110 -12.74 -1.57 -3.14
C LEU A 110 -12.62 -0.69 -1.88
N SER A 111 -12.45 -1.31 -0.72
CA SER A 111 -12.35 -0.60 0.56
C SER A 111 -11.08 0.25 0.67
N HIS A 112 -9.95 -0.25 0.16
CA HIS A 112 -8.67 0.46 0.15
C HIS A 112 -8.68 1.64 -0.83
N THR A 113 -9.27 1.49 -2.02
CA THR A 113 -9.45 2.61 -2.97
C THR A 113 -10.33 3.70 -2.35
N GLY A 114 -11.42 3.32 -1.70
CA GLY A 114 -12.30 4.26 -1.00
C GLY A 114 -11.59 5.00 0.14
N SER A 115 -10.81 4.29 0.97
CA SER A 115 -10.09 4.92 2.09
C SER A 115 -8.98 5.87 1.62
N LEU A 116 -8.25 5.53 0.55
CA LEU A 116 -7.25 6.40 -0.05
C LEU A 116 -7.87 7.64 -0.71
N PHE A 117 -9.02 7.50 -1.36
CA PHE A 117 -9.75 8.62 -1.90
C PHE A 117 -10.16 9.61 -0.80
N LEU A 118 -10.71 9.10 0.30
CA LEU A 118 -11.04 9.91 1.48
C LEU A 118 -9.80 10.58 2.09
N LEU A 119 -8.66 9.88 2.14
CA LEU A 119 -7.40 10.45 2.61
C LEU A 119 -6.93 11.60 1.73
N ILE A 120 -6.97 11.45 0.41
CA ILE A 120 -6.58 12.50 -0.54
C ILE A 120 -7.46 13.73 -0.32
N ILE A 121 -8.79 13.55 -0.24
CA ILE A 121 -9.72 14.64 0.05
C ILE A 121 -9.38 15.31 1.39
N ALA A 122 -9.12 14.51 2.44
CA ALA A 122 -8.76 15.02 3.76
C ALA A 122 -7.48 15.88 3.69
N LEU A 123 -6.44 15.39 3.02
CA LEU A 123 -5.15 16.06 2.90
C LEU A 123 -5.21 17.36 2.10
N PHE A 124 -6.13 17.49 1.14
CA PHE A 124 -6.31 18.72 0.35
C PHE A 124 -7.25 19.72 1.02
N PHE A 125 -8.43 19.26 1.45
CA PHE A 125 -9.55 20.15 1.79
C PHE A 125 -9.80 20.28 3.29
N LEU A 126 -9.43 19.30 4.11
CA LEU A 126 -9.91 19.20 5.49
C LEU A 126 -8.76 19.22 6.50
N ASN A 127 -8.57 20.35 7.17
CA ASN A 127 -7.51 20.49 8.19
C ASN A 127 -7.90 19.98 9.59
N LYS A 128 -9.16 19.59 9.84
CA LYS A 128 -9.70 19.40 11.21
C LYS A 128 -10.26 18.02 11.56
N PRO A 129 -10.95 17.25 10.69
CA PRO A 129 -11.49 15.97 11.12
C PRO A 129 -10.38 14.90 11.12
N ILE A 130 -9.74 14.69 12.28
CA ILE A 130 -8.78 13.59 12.49
C ILE A 130 -9.42 12.24 12.14
N TRP A 131 -10.70 12.07 12.49
CA TRP A 131 -11.43 10.82 12.28
C TRP A 131 -11.44 10.37 10.81
N LEU A 132 -11.33 11.29 9.85
CA LEU A 132 -11.32 10.95 8.43
C LEU A 132 -10.02 10.28 7.98
N LEU A 133 -8.94 10.39 8.76
CA LEU A 133 -7.67 9.70 8.48
C LEU A 133 -7.71 8.23 8.93
N TRP A 134 -8.61 7.86 9.84
CA TRP A 134 -8.65 6.52 10.44
C TRP A 134 -8.86 5.38 9.44
N PRO A 135 -9.81 5.46 8.49
CA PRO A 135 -9.99 4.41 7.49
C PRO A 135 -8.71 4.16 6.70
N ALA A 136 -8.00 5.22 6.32
CA ALA A 136 -6.76 5.10 5.55
C ALA A 136 -5.61 4.56 6.41
N LEU A 137 -5.48 5.00 7.67
CA LEU A 137 -4.50 4.48 8.62
C LEU A 137 -4.67 2.98 8.85
N LEU A 138 -5.92 2.55 9.10
CA LEU A 138 -6.23 1.15 9.33
C LEU A 138 -5.94 0.32 8.09
N MET A 139 -6.47 0.73 6.93
CA MET A 139 -6.30 0.00 5.67
C MET A 139 -4.85 -0.03 5.18
N GLN A 140 -4.08 1.04 5.37
CA GLN A 140 -2.68 1.09 4.98
C GLN A 140 -1.79 0.26 5.92
N SER A 141 -2.07 0.30 7.23
CA SER A 141 -1.34 -0.51 8.22
C SER A 141 -1.59 -2.00 8.01
N SER A 142 -2.84 -2.38 7.78
CA SER A 142 -3.21 -3.76 7.50
C SER A 142 -2.65 -4.25 6.16
N TYR A 143 -2.53 -3.37 5.16
CA TYR A 143 -1.90 -3.70 3.88
C TYR A 143 -0.40 -3.95 4.03
N ALA A 144 0.34 -3.07 4.72
CA ALA A 144 1.76 -3.28 5.00
C ALA A 144 2.01 -4.55 5.83
N LEU A 145 1.15 -4.83 6.82
CA LEU A 145 1.20 -6.06 7.60
C LEU A 145 0.91 -7.29 6.73
N GLY A 146 -0.10 -7.25 5.87
CA GLY A 146 -0.46 -8.34 4.97
C GLY A 146 0.69 -8.69 4.02
N LEU A 147 1.36 -7.69 3.44
CA LEU A 147 2.56 -7.91 2.63
C LEU A 147 3.73 -8.49 3.44
N ALA A 148 3.88 -8.12 4.72
CA ALA A 148 4.91 -8.68 5.59
C ALA A 148 4.64 -10.15 5.92
N VAL A 149 3.39 -10.49 6.22
CA VAL A 149 2.97 -11.88 6.45
C VAL A 149 3.16 -12.71 5.18
N LEU A 150 2.76 -12.19 4.02
CA LEU A 150 2.97 -12.88 2.75
C LEU A 150 4.47 -13.12 2.51
N THR A 151 5.30 -12.08 2.64
CA THR A 151 6.75 -12.19 2.48
C THR A 151 7.35 -13.22 3.44
N MET A 152 6.90 -13.25 4.69
CA MET A 152 7.36 -14.22 5.69
C MET A 152 6.93 -15.64 5.34
N ALA A 153 5.70 -15.83 4.88
CA ALA A 153 5.17 -17.13 4.48
C ALA A 153 5.89 -17.69 3.25
N THR A 154 6.27 -16.82 2.31
CA THR A 154 7.00 -17.22 1.09
C THR A 154 8.51 -17.21 1.26
N ALA A 155 9.05 -16.63 2.35
CA ALA A 155 10.48 -16.48 2.57
C ALA A 155 11.29 -17.78 2.41
N PRO A 156 10.88 -18.95 2.95
CA PRO A 156 11.65 -20.18 2.77
C PRO A 156 11.79 -20.55 1.29
N LYS A 157 10.69 -20.49 0.53
CA LYS A 157 10.67 -20.81 -0.91
C LYS A 157 11.41 -19.78 -1.74
N MET A 158 11.37 -18.51 -1.34
CA MET A 158 12.14 -17.46 -1.99
C MET A 158 13.65 -17.66 -1.76
N LEU A 159 14.06 -18.08 -0.56
CA LEU A 159 15.46 -18.42 -0.26
C LEU A 159 15.93 -19.65 -1.05
N ASP A 160 15.09 -20.68 -1.16
CA ASP A 160 15.39 -21.85 -1.99
C ASP A 160 15.61 -21.45 -3.46
N ALA A 161 14.72 -20.60 -4.00
CA ALA A 161 14.84 -20.08 -5.36
C ALA A 161 16.08 -19.19 -5.56
N LEU A 162 16.44 -18.38 -4.57
CA LEU A 162 17.64 -17.53 -4.59
C LEU A 162 18.95 -18.31 -4.44
N SER A 163 18.93 -19.45 -3.75
CA SER A 163 20.08 -20.36 -3.60
C SER A 163 20.40 -21.10 -4.91
N GLY A 164 19.40 -21.26 -5.77
CA GLY A 164 19.53 -21.82 -7.11
C GLY A 164 20.12 -20.84 -8.14
N LYS A 165 19.90 -21.14 -9.42
CA LYS A 165 20.28 -20.25 -10.51
C LYS A 165 19.27 -19.09 -10.60
N VAL A 166 19.74 -17.88 -10.29
CA VAL A 166 18.93 -16.67 -10.37
C VAL A 166 18.92 -16.16 -11.80
N ASP A 167 17.79 -16.33 -12.48
CA ASP A 167 17.55 -15.76 -13.81
C ASP A 167 17.16 -14.27 -13.71
N THR A 168 17.41 -13.51 -14.78
CA THR A 168 17.15 -12.06 -14.82
C THR A 168 15.68 -11.70 -14.58
N GLU A 169 14.76 -12.45 -15.18
CA GLU A 169 13.31 -12.24 -15.03
C GLU A 169 12.84 -12.47 -13.58
N PHE A 170 13.39 -13.47 -12.89
CA PHE A 170 13.12 -13.69 -11.48
C PHE A 170 13.66 -12.54 -10.64
N GLY A 171 14.90 -12.11 -10.92
CA GLY A 171 15.51 -10.97 -10.26
C GLY A 171 14.70 -9.68 -10.41
N THR A 172 14.15 -9.42 -11.60
CA THR A 172 13.27 -8.26 -11.83
C THR A 172 11.97 -8.35 -11.06
N ALA A 173 11.28 -9.51 -11.10
CA ALA A 173 10.01 -9.70 -10.38
C ALA A 173 10.21 -9.57 -8.86
N PHE A 174 11.28 -10.16 -8.33
CA PHE A 174 11.66 -10.04 -6.92
C PHE A 174 11.97 -8.59 -6.53
N THR A 175 12.70 -7.85 -7.38
CA THR A 175 13.02 -6.44 -7.12
C THR A 175 11.77 -5.56 -7.10
N VAL A 176 10.84 -5.76 -8.05
CA VAL A 176 9.56 -5.02 -8.08
C VAL A 176 8.73 -5.30 -6.83
N TYR A 177 8.64 -6.58 -6.42
CA TYR A 177 7.98 -6.96 -5.17
C TYR A 177 8.62 -6.28 -3.95
N LEU A 178 9.95 -6.29 -3.86
CA LEU A 178 10.68 -5.67 -2.75
C LEU A 178 10.50 -4.14 -2.72
N ILE A 179 10.51 -3.47 -3.88
CA ILE A 179 10.23 -2.03 -3.97
C ILE A 179 8.82 -1.74 -3.45
N GLY A 180 7.82 -2.50 -3.90
CA GLY A 180 6.44 -2.35 -3.44
C GLY A 180 6.27 -2.60 -1.94
N PHE A 181 6.98 -3.60 -1.40
CA PHE A 181 7.01 -3.90 0.02
C PHE A 181 7.59 -2.72 0.83
N ILE A 182 8.78 -2.24 0.46
CA ILE A 182 9.45 -1.14 1.15
C ILE A 182 8.66 0.17 1.04
N SER A 183 8.11 0.47 -0.15
CA SER A 183 7.33 1.70 -0.36
C SER A 183 6.08 1.73 0.51
N ASN A 184 5.41 0.58 0.68
CA ASN A 184 4.23 0.49 1.53
C ASN A 184 4.54 0.68 3.00
N TRP A 185 5.62 0.08 3.50
CA TRP A 185 6.10 0.33 4.86
C TRP A 185 6.45 1.79 5.09
N LEU A 186 7.20 2.39 4.16
CA LEU A 186 7.58 3.80 4.23
C LEU A 186 6.34 4.70 4.27
N PHE A 187 5.36 4.46 3.39
CA PHE A 187 4.11 5.21 3.39
C PHE A 187 3.36 5.07 4.71
N THR A 188 3.22 3.85 5.25
CA THR A 188 2.60 3.60 6.56
C THR A 188 3.26 4.42 7.67
N PHE A 189 4.59 4.42 7.75
CA PHE A 189 5.30 5.20 8.76
C PHE A 189 5.08 6.71 8.62
N ILE A 190 5.17 7.24 7.39
CA ILE A 190 4.93 8.66 7.13
C ILE A 190 3.50 9.05 7.50
N LEU A 191 2.51 8.20 7.17
CA LEU A 191 1.11 8.43 7.47
C LEU A 191 0.84 8.46 8.98
N TRP A 192 1.41 7.51 9.73
CA TRP A 192 1.33 7.51 11.20
C TRP A 192 1.98 8.73 11.84
N HIS A 193 3.18 9.11 11.39
CA HIS A 193 3.84 10.32 11.90
C HIS A 193 3.06 11.59 11.57
N HIS A 194 2.44 11.65 10.39
CA HIS A 194 1.55 12.76 10.04
C HIS A 194 0.30 12.82 10.94
N TYR A 195 -0.28 11.66 11.25
CA TYR A 195 -1.43 11.55 12.13
C TYR A 195 -1.10 12.04 13.54
N TRP A 196 -0.01 11.55 14.15
CA TRP A 196 0.39 11.96 15.51
C TRP A 196 0.68 13.46 15.58
N TYR A 197 1.34 14.02 14.56
CA TYR A 197 1.57 15.47 14.47
C TYR A 197 0.26 16.28 14.49
N ILE A 198 -0.77 15.84 13.76
CA ILE A 198 -2.07 16.51 13.75
C ILE A 198 -2.75 16.36 15.11
N GLU A 199 -2.70 15.17 15.70
CA GLU A 199 -3.29 14.87 17.00
C GLU A 199 -2.71 15.75 18.10
N GLU A 200 -1.38 15.85 18.17
CA GLU A 200 -0.69 16.67 19.16
C GLU A 200 -1.02 18.16 18.99
N LYS A 201 -1.03 18.65 17.74
CA LYS A 201 -1.42 20.03 17.43
C LYS A 201 -2.83 20.35 17.90
N LEU A 202 -3.77 19.40 17.76
CA LEU A 202 -5.15 19.59 18.19
C LEU A 202 -5.32 19.50 19.72
N LYS A 203 -4.55 18.64 20.40
CA LYS A 203 -4.48 18.62 21.87
C LYS A 203 -4.01 19.96 22.43
N VAL A 204 -2.97 20.56 21.85
CA VAL A 204 -2.45 21.88 22.25
C VAL A 204 -3.47 22.99 22.03
N ILE A 205 -4.18 23.00 20.88
CA ILE A 205 -5.22 23.99 20.60
C ILE A 205 -6.39 23.87 21.58
N SER A 206 -6.83 22.64 21.86
CA SER A 206 -7.89 22.36 22.84
C SER A 206 -7.52 22.84 24.24
N SER A 207 -6.30 22.54 24.69
CA SER A 207 -5.78 23.00 25.99
C SER A 207 -5.73 24.53 26.10
N LYS A 208 -5.29 25.23 25.05
CA LYS A 208 -5.28 26.71 25.02
C LYS A 208 -6.69 27.30 25.10
N HIS A 209 -7.67 26.71 24.42
CA HIS A 209 -9.07 27.16 24.50
C HIS A 209 -9.65 27.03 25.90
N ILE A 210 -9.33 25.94 26.61
CA ILE A 210 -9.73 25.74 28.01
C ILE A 210 -9.13 26.85 28.89
N LEU A 211 -7.82 27.10 28.78
CA LEU A 211 -7.13 28.15 29.55
C LEU A 211 -7.71 29.56 29.30
N THR A 212 -8.05 29.88 28.05
CA THR A 212 -8.71 31.17 27.74
C THR A 212 -10.15 31.23 28.23
N GLY A 213 -10.88 30.11 28.28
CA GLY A 213 -12.27 30.07 28.76
C GLY A 213 -12.41 30.29 30.27
N TYR A 214 -11.39 29.93 31.06
CA TYR A 214 -11.36 30.21 32.50
C TYR A 214 -11.06 31.68 32.84
N ASN A 215 -10.44 32.44 31.93
CA ASN A 215 -10.03 33.82 32.19
C ASN A 215 -11.14 34.87 31.96
N TRP A 216 -12.36 34.44 31.59
CA TRP A 216 -13.52 35.32 31.38
C TRP A 216 -14.52 35.31 32.56
N LYS A 217 -14.19 34.65 33.66
CA LYS A 217 -15.05 34.53 34.85
C LYS A 217 -14.56 35.28 36.10
N ASN A 218 -13.52 36.12 35.97
CA ASN A 218 -13.06 37.00 37.05
C ASN A 218 -13.22 38.46 36.68
#